data_AF-A0A9J6E0V5-F1
#
_entry.id   AF-A0A9J6E0V5-F1
#
_cell.length_a   1.000
_cell.length_b   1.000
_cell.length_c   1.000
_cell.angle_alpha   90.00
_cell.angle_beta   90.00
_cell.angle_gamma   90.00
#
_symmetry.space_group_name_H-M   'P 1'
#
loop_
_entity.id
_entity.type
_entity.pdbx_description
1 polymer ?
#
loop_
_entity_poly.entity_id
_entity_poly.type
_entity_poly.pdbx_seq_one_letter_code
_entity_poly.pdbx_strand_id
1 'polypeptide(L)'
;MLSRLDAGPSCRHSSVAAQKAVAQQSHRLSVCTTTSSTCSYATSKSTESEARPHADTCDISSEPLQTDSEITRFLHGTFNIEPEMAGPLLQFPLDLYRRMRQEGGNVVVSPWYLACMLVTMYHGSGGDTRTQIARLLHTDDDGQIVARFDSHASRLFCRDFHKPRHTHSGLNVTSYAGLYHDARVNLSAEFKEPLSNLDIHFHVQDFAESPEQSRLTLDGFLRALTGFCFERDIFSGDSMDLDTVVILASVFCFGSRWFVAGGAQHSTGKFGPEYAGDDRGGEDVPTLSLTGIFRHARFHKGDPFSGIVVDLPYQDPRRSLVMFVPAPNSSLVELEKALTAATILTCLGRLEHRGLVTVTMPKMKVKCVTDLKRYLQPMGVTDAFNDTADFVNMARIVGLRLSAAKHLAVFRAGHKGPKVPSAQAKFVEKARSASGGKNLLKITVDRPFMFVVLARDPDTVLLLGSFTHII
;
A
#
# COMPACT_ATOMS: atom_id res chain seq x y z
N MET A 1 49.88 -36.57 -13.24
CA MET A 1 49.87 -35.91 -14.57
C MET A 1 48.51 -35.21 -14.69
N LEU A 2 48.40 -33.92 -14.33
CA LEU A 2 48.51 -32.73 -15.22
C LEU A 2 47.47 -32.82 -16.37
N SER A 3 46.50 -31.93 -16.56
CA SER A 3 46.43 -30.43 -16.51
C SER A 3 44.94 -30.00 -16.57
N ARG A 4 44.38 -29.06 -15.78
CA ARG A 4 44.42 -27.56 -15.75
C ARG A 4 43.93 -26.78 -16.99
N LEU A 5 43.16 -25.71 -16.70
CA LEU A 5 42.73 -24.50 -17.46
C LEU A 5 41.25 -24.51 -17.93
N ASP A 6 40.41 -23.46 -17.83
CA ASP A 6 40.40 -22.18 -17.10
C ASP A 6 38.99 -21.51 -17.18
N ALA A 7 38.82 -20.36 -16.51
CA ALA A 7 37.61 -19.66 -16.04
C ALA A 7 36.63 -18.89 -17.01
N GLY A 8 35.33 -18.84 -16.63
CA GLY A 8 34.35 -17.69 -16.61
C GLY A 8 33.82 -17.03 -17.92
N PRO A 9 32.78 -16.12 -17.90
CA PRO A 9 31.94 -15.63 -16.78
C PRO A 9 30.40 -15.51 -17.02
N SER A 10 29.67 -15.30 -15.91
CA SER A 10 28.38 -14.60 -15.67
C SER A 10 27.30 -14.43 -16.76
N CYS A 11 26.08 -14.90 -16.46
CA CYS A 11 24.82 -14.36 -17.02
C CYS A 11 23.93 -13.80 -15.91
N ARG A 12 24.00 -12.48 -15.70
CA ARG A 12 23.05 -11.70 -14.87
C ARG A 12 22.37 -10.62 -15.73
N HIS A 13 21.81 -10.95 -16.90
CA HIS A 13 21.10 -9.96 -17.73
C HIS A 13 19.92 -10.55 -18.52
N SER A 14 19.06 -11.37 -17.90
CA SER A 14 17.85 -11.90 -18.57
C SER A 14 16.50 -11.52 -17.95
N SER A 15 16.44 -10.90 -16.75
CA SER A 15 15.13 -10.60 -16.12
C SER A 15 14.51 -9.23 -16.49
N VAL A 16 15.30 -8.30 -17.03
CA VAL A 16 14.83 -6.93 -17.36
C VAL A 16 14.18 -6.87 -18.75
N ALA A 17 14.59 -7.74 -19.69
CA ALA A 17 14.02 -7.82 -21.03
C ALA A 17 12.62 -8.45 -21.03
N ALA A 18 12.40 -9.48 -20.19
CA ALA A 18 11.08 -10.12 -20.03
C ALA A 18 10.03 -9.16 -19.43
N GLN A 19 10.44 -8.22 -18.57
CA GLN A 19 9.56 -7.22 -17.97
C GLN A 19 9.10 -6.12 -18.95
N LYS A 20 9.87 -5.84 -20.01
CA LYS A 20 9.46 -4.87 -21.04
C LYS A 20 8.53 -5.49 -22.09
N ALA A 21 8.69 -6.77 -22.40
CA ALA A 21 7.89 -7.45 -23.42
C ALA A 21 6.42 -7.61 -23.01
N VAL A 22 6.14 -7.97 -21.75
CA VAL A 22 4.76 -8.18 -21.26
C VAL A 22 3.96 -6.88 -21.18
N ALA A 23 4.61 -5.74 -20.91
CA ALA A 23 3.98 -4.42 -20.90
C ALA A 23 3.72 -3.84 -22.30
N GLN A 24 4.48 -4.27 -23.32
CA GLN A 24 4.27 -3.83 -24.71
C GLN A 24 3.26 -4.70 -25.48
N GLN A 25 3.09 -5.97 -25.12
CA GLN A 25 2.10 -6.86 -25.74
C GLN A 25 0.66 -6.55 -25.30
N SER A 26 0.47 -6.10 -24.06
CA SER A 26 -0.84 -5.71 -23.51
C SER A 26 -1.42 -4.44 -24.14
N HIS A 27 -0.57 -3.55 -24.69
CA HIS A 27 -1.03 -2.37 -25.44
C HIS A 27 -1.45 -2.67 -26.89
N ARG A 28 -1.08 -3.82 -27.46
CA ARG A 28 -1.40 -4.17 -28.86
C ARG A 28 -2.67 -5.01 -29.04
N LEU A 29 -3.24 -5.53 -27.96
CA LEU A 29 -4.44 -6.39 -28.02
C LEU A 29 -5.76 -5.62 -27.93
N SER A 30 -5.76 -4.29 -27.78
CA SER A 30 -6.99 -3.48 -27.70
C SER A 30 -7.41 -2.79 -29.01
N VAL A 31 -6.74 -3.04 -30.13
CA VAL A 31 -7.10 -2.46 -31.43
C VAL A 31 -7.12 -3.57 -32.48
N CYS A 32 -8.25 -4.27 -32.60
CA CYS A 32 -8.61 -5.02 -33.80
C CYS A 32 -10.07 -5.50 -33.69
N THR A 33 -11.02 -4.68 -34.14
CA THR A 33 -12.31 -5.16 -34.66
C THR A 33 -12.82 -4.17 -35.72
N THR A 34 -13.33 -4.73 -36.83
CA THR A 34 -14.02 -4.10 -37.99
C THR A 34 -13.16 -3.23 -38.93
N THR A 35 -13.16 -3.33 -40.27
CA THR A 35 -14.02 -3.99 -41.27
C THR A 35 -13.27 -4.12 -42.60
N SER A 36 -13.72 -5.06 -43.44
CA SER A 36 -13.26 -5.36 -44.80
C SER A 36 -13.60 -4.26 -45.83
N SER A 37 -12.66 -3.92 -46.73
CA SER A 37 -12.93 -3.74 -48.17
C SER A 37 -11.63 -3.56 -48.98
N THR A 38 -11.62 -4.17 -50.16
CA THR A 38 -10.60 -4.25 -51.22
C THR A 38 -10.21 -2.90 -51.85
N CYS A 39 -8.92 -2.74 -52.22
CA CYS A 39 -8.40 -2.64 -53.60
C CYS A 39 -7.19 -1.67 -53.79
N SER A 40 -6.26 -2.12 -54.64
CA SER A 40 -5.34 -1.40 -55.55
C SER A 40 -4.13 -0.56 -55.08
N TYR A 41 -2.99 -0.95 -55.68
CA TYR A 41 -1.72 -0.25 -55.96
C TYR A 41 -1.71 1.29 -55.97
N ALA A 42 -0.68 1.90 -55.36
CA ALA A 42 0.24 2.86 -56.01
C ALA A 42 1.35 3.35 -55.05
N THR A 43 2.55 3.49 -55.60
CA THR A 43 3.74 4.13 -55.03
C THR A 43 3.66 5.66 -55.09
N SER A 44 4.03 6.38 -54.03
CA SER A 44 4.85 7.60 -54.09
C SER A 44 5.13 8.19 -52.70
N LYS A 45 6.31 8.81 -52.58
CA LYS A 45 6.75 9.65 -51.46
C LYS A 45 6.04 11.01 -51.52
N SER A 46 5.59 11.53 -50.39
CA SER A 46 5.72 12.96 -50.06
C SER A 46 5.38 13.23 -48.59
N THR A 47 6.19 14.11 -48.02
CA THR A 47 6.05 14.83 -46.76
C THR A 47 4.80 15.71 -46.76
N GLU A 48 4.01 15.71 -45.68
CA GLU A 48 3.61 16.92 -44.95
C GLU A 48 2.76 16.62 -43.70
N SER A 49 3.08 17.40 -42.67
CA SER A 49 2.35 17.70 -41.44
C SER A 49 0.82 17.73 -41.57
N GLU A 50 0.10 17.03 -40.68
CA GLU A 50 -1.20 17.50 -40.21
C GLU A 50 -1.56 16.97 -38.80
N ALA A 51 -2.33 17.80 -38.10
CA ALA A 51 -2.56 17.91 -36.66
C ALA A 51 -3.02 16.64 -35.90
N ARG A 52 -2.51 16.48 -34.67
CA ARG A 52 -3.15 15.67 -33.62
C ARG A 52 -4.19 16.52 -32.87
N PRO A 53 -5.37 16.00 -32.53
CA PRO A 53 -6.29 16.69 -31.64
C PRO A 53 -5.75 16.66 -30.21
N HIS A 54 -5.82 17.81 -29.55
CA HIS A 54 -5.45 18.05 -28.17
C HIS A 54 -6.19 17.07 -27.24
N ALA A 55 -5.43 16.22 -26.54
CA ALA A 55 -5.86 15.70 -25.26
C ALA A 55 -5.39 16.73 -24.22
N ASP A 56 -6.34 17.29 -23.46
CA ASP A 56 -6.07 18.23 -22.38
C ASP A 56 -5.13 17.61 -21.35
N THR A 57 -3.85 17.91 -21.50
CA THR A 57 -2.86 17.72 -20.44
C THR A 57 -3.20 18.72 -19.35
N CYS A 58 -3.67 18.24 -18.20
CA CYS A 58 -3.53 18.96 -16.94
C CYS A 58 -2.02 19.18 -16.70
N ASP A 59 -1.53 20.32 -17.17
CA ASP A 59 -0.18 20.80 -16.89
C ASP A 59 -0.18 21.37 -15.47
N ILE A 60 -0.15 20.48 -14.48
CA ILE A 60 0.21 20.84 -13.11
C ILE A 60 1.67 20.45 -12.95
N SER A 61 2.54 21.41 -13.28
CA SER A 61 3.95 21.41 -12.94
C SER A 61 4.09 21.38 -11.41
N SER A 62 4.07 20.18 -10.81
CA SER A 62 4.57 20.03 -9.45
C SER A 62 6.09 20.12 -9.50
N GLU A 63 6.63 21.28 -9.12
CA GLU A 63 8.07 21.47 -8.92
C GLU A 63 8.63 20.39 -7.96
N PRO A 64 9.91 19.97 -8.10
CA PRO A 64 10.57 19.20 -7.05
C PRO A 64 10.47 19.94 -5.70
N LEU A 65 10.60 19.26 -4.55
CA LEU A 65 10.76 19.93 -3.26
C LEU A 65 11.96 20.88 -3.37
N GLN A 66 11.70 22.17 -3.61
CA GLN A 66 12.72 23.13 -4.07
C GLN A 66 13.36 23.88 -2.90
N THR A 67 12.81 23.79 -1.67
CA THR A 67 13.27 24.59 -0.53
C THR A 67 13.40 23.80 0.77
N ASP A 68 14.43 24.14 1.58
CA ASP A 68 14.63 23.59 2.93
C ASP A 68 13.41 23.83 3.84
N SER A 69 12.56 24.82 3.55
CA SER A 69 11.34 25.13 4.31
C SER A 69 10.23 24.10 4.10
N GLU A 70 10.05 23.56 2.90
CA GLU A 70 9.06 22.51 2.62
C GLU A 70 9.44 21.17 3.27
N ILE A 71 10.71 20.77 3.14
CA ILE A 71 11.25 19.58 3.81
C ILE A 71 11.06 19.72 5.32
N THR A 72 11.38 20.91 5.86
CA THR A 72 11.13 21.25 7.26
C THR A 72 9.65 21.07 7.59
N ARG A 73 8.71 21.65 6.82
CA ARG A 73 7.27 21.49 7.06
C ARG A 73 6.84 20.03 7.19
N PHE A 74 7.29 19.14 6.30
CA PHE A 74 6.91 17.72 6.35
C PHE A 74 7.54 16.95 7.51
N LEU A 75 8.82 17.21 7.80
CA LEU A 75 9.48 16.66 8.98
C LEU A 75 8.89 17.19 10.29
N HIS A 76 8.20 18.35 10.25
CA HIS A 76 7.77 19.07 11.43
C HIS A 76 6.26 19.05 11.70
N GLY A 77 5.43 18.79 10.69
CA GLY A 77 3.97 18.89 10.78
C GLY A 77 3.32 17.78 11.61
N THR A 78 2.27 18.14 12.36
CA THR A 78 1.38 17.20 13.05
C THR A 78 0.62 16.34 12.05
N PHE A 79 0.32 15.08 12.40
CA PHE A 79 -0.54 14.21 11.57
C PHE A 79 -1.99 14.40 11.96
N ASN A 80 -2.81 14.79 11.00
CA ASN A 80 -4.23 15.04 11.20
C ASN A 80 -5.04 14.58 9.99
N ILE A 81 -5.75 13.46 10.14
CA ILE A 81 -6.72 13.00 9.15
C ILE A 81 -7.98 13.85 9.30
N GLU A 82 -8.57 14.29 8.18
CA GLU A 82 -9.86 14.98 8.17
C GLU A 82 -10.91 14.13 8.94
N PRO A 83 -11.70 14.70 9.88
CA PRO A 83 -12.58 13.91 10.76
C PRO A 83 -13.52 12.97 10.02
N GLU A 84 -14.16 13.45 8.96
CA GLU A 84 -15.01 12.67 8.04
C GLU A 84 -14.28 11.52 7.32
N MET A 85 -12.95 11.58 7.21
CA MET A 85 -12.13 10.53 6.60
C MET A 85 -11.56 9.56 7.63
N ALA A 86 -11.57 9.89 8.93
CA ALA A 86 -10.98 9.06 9.98
C ALA A 86 -11.69 7.71 10.16
N GLY A 87 -13.02 7.69 10.00
CA GLY A 87 -13.80 6.46 10.00
C GLY A 87 -13.36 5.49 8.88
N PRO A 88 -13.51 5.90 7.61
CA PRO A 88 -13.11 5.08 6.46
C PRO A 88 -11.63 4.72 6.41
N LEU A 89 -10.73 5.68 6.65
CA LEU A 89 -9.29 5.52 6.42
C LEU A 89 -8.53 4.97 7.63
N LEU A 90 -9.13 4.91 8.81
CA LEU A 90 -8.44 4.45 10.01
C LEU A 90 -9.27 3.48 10.85
N GLN A 91 -10.52 3.82 11.19
CA GLN A 91 -11.31 2.94 12.07
C GLN A 91 -11.62 1.59 11.42
N PHE A 92 -12.16 1.57 10.19
CA PHE A 92 -12.42 0.31 9.48
C PHE A 92 -11.16 -0.56 9.29
N PRO A 93 -10.03 -0.03 8.77
CA PRO A 93 -8.82 -0.82 8.59
C PRO A 93 -8.25 -1.35 9.91
N LEU A 94 -8.42 -0.62 11.03
CA LEU A 94 -8.07 -1.13 12.37
C LEU A 94 -8.99 -2.27 12.81
N ASP A 95 -10.30 -2.18 12.53
CA ASP A 95 -11.25 -3.26 12.83
C ASP A 95 -10.92 -4.53 12.04
N LEU A 96 -10.56 -4.40 10.76
CA LEU A 96 -10.06 -5.50 9.92
C LEU A 96 -8.74 -6.06 10.46
N TYR A 97 -7.76 -5.18 10.75
CA TYR A 97 -6.47 -5.56 11.31
C TYR A 97 -6.63 -6.40 12.60
N ARG A 98 -7.52 -5.99 13.52
CA ARG A 98 -7.78 -6.76 14.75
C ARG A 98 -8.29 -8.17 14.47
N ARG A 99 -9.15 -8.35 13.46
CA ARG A 99 -9.63 -9.68 13.05
C ARG A 99 -8.53 -10.52 12.41
N MET A 100 -7.72 -9.94 11.52
CA MET A 100 -6.58 -10.63 10.93
C MET A 100 -5.58 -11.10 11.99
N ARG A 101 -5.36 -10.31 13.05
CA ARG A 101 -4.47 -10.66 14.15
C ARG A 101 -4.94 -11.82 15.01
N GLN A 102 -6.25 -12.07 15.09
CA GLN A 102 -6.78 -13.26 15.76
C GLN A 102 -6.39 -14.56 15.05
N GLU A 103 -6.06 -14.49 13.75
CA GLU A 103 -5.55 -15.64 12.98
C GLU A 103 -4.03 -15.84 13.13
N GLY A 104 -3.35 -14.88 13.78
CA GLY A 104 -1.91 -14.91 14.03
C GLY A 104 -1.04 -14.43 12.87
N GLY A 105 0.27 -14.40 13.11
CA GLY A 105 1.29 -14.05 12.12
C GLY A 105 1.39 -12.57 11.77
N ASN A 106 2.27 -12.26 10.80
CA ASN A 106 2.49 -10.89 10.36
C ASN A 106 1.30 -10.38 9.55
N VAL A 107 0.88 -9.14 9.82
CA VAL A 107 -0.24 -8.50 9.10
C VAL A 107 0.27 -7.25 8.40
N VAL A 108 -0.18 -7.04 7.16
CA VAL A 108 -0.03 -5.76 6.47
C VAL A 108 -1.22 -5.55 5.54
N VAL A 109 -1.80 -4.36 5.57
CA VAL A 109 -2.86 -3.92 4.66
C VAL A 109 -2.61 -2.46 4.28
N SER A 110 -3.24 -2.01 3.18
CA SER A 110 -3.32 -0.60 2.82
C SER A 110 -4.69 -0.03 3.17
N PRO A 111 -4.81 0.76 4.25
CA PRO A 111 -6.06 1.41 4.64
C PRO A 111 -6.71 2.20 3.50
N TRP A 112 -5.92 2.95 2.73
CA TRP A 112 -6.40 3.70 1.57
C TRP A 112 -7.10 2.81 0.54
N TYR A 113 -6.45 1.76 0.06
CA TYR A 113 -7.02 0.90 -0.99
C TYR A 113 -8.20 0.06 -0.49
N LEU A 114 -8.18 -0.36 0.78
CA LEU A 114 -9.33 -1.01 1.41
C LEU A 114 -10.55 -0.08 1.46
N ALA A 115 -10.35 1.18 1.83
CA ALA A 115 -11.41 2.17 1.86
C ALA A 115 -11.92 2.50 0.44
N CYS A 116 -11.04 2.70 -0.56
CA CYS A 116 -11.46 2.89 -1.95
C CYS A 116 -12.31 1.72 -2.46
N MET A 117 -11.92 0.48 -2.14
CA MET A 117 -12.71 -0.69 -2.49
C MET A 117 -14.11 -0.62 -1.86
N LEU A 118 -14.23 -0.32 -0.56
CA LEU A 118 -15.55 -0.17 0.08
C LEU A 118 -16.36 1.00 -0.47
N VAL A 119 -15.74 2.14 -0.76
CA VAL A 119 -16.40 3.31 -1.39
C VAL A 119 -16.95 2.94 -2.77
N THR A 120 -16.24 2.10 -3.51
CA THR A 120 -16.69 1.56 -4.80
C THR A 120 -17.93 0.69 -4.64
N MET A 121 -17.90 -0.25 -3.68
CA MET A 121 -19.04 -1.10 -3.38
C MET A 121 -20.24 -0.24 -2.95
N TYR A 122 -20.00 0.72 -2.06
CA TYR A 122 -21.01 1.64 -1.56
C TYR A 122 -21.67 2.45 -2.69
N HIS A 123 -20.87 3.05 -3.57
CA HIS A 123 -21.36 3.84 -4.72
C HIS A 123 -22.23 2.99 -5.65
N GLY A 124 -21.81 1.74 -5.89
CA GLY A 124 -22.55 0.79 -6.72
C GLY A 124 -23.80 0.21 -6.06
N SER A 125 -23.97 0.38 -4.74
CA SER A 125 -25.00 -0.30 -3.96
C SER A 125 -26.25 0.54 -3.66
N GLY A 126 -27.38 -0.15 -3.50
CA GLY A 126 -28.65 0.35 -3.00
C GLY A 126 -29.11 -0.37 -1.72
N GLY A 127 -30.26 0.04 -1.19
CA GLY A 127 -30.98 -0.66 -0.11
C GLY A 127 -30.15 -1.04 1.12
N ASP A 128 -30.38 -2.25 1.63
CA ASP A 128 -29.69 -2.78 2.81
C ASP A 128 -28.21 -3.03 2.56
N THR A 129 -27.83 -3.42 1.34
CA THR A 129 -26.42 -3.61 0.94
C THR A 129 -25.64 -2.31 1.16
N ARG A 130 -26.18 -1.18 0.70
CA ARG A 130 -25.60 0.14 0.92
C ARG A 130 -25.48 0.50 2.39
N THR A 131 -26.54 0.26 3.15
CA THR A 131 -26.58 0.55 4.60
C THR A 131 -25.53 -0.25 5.36
N GLN A 132 -25.35 -1.53 5.03
CA GLN A 132 -24.31 -2.39 5.63
C GLN A 132 -22.90 -1.86 5.35
N ILE A 133 -22.63 -1.46 4.10
CA ILE A 133 -21.33 -0.91 3.70
C ILE A 133 -21.07 0.46 4.35
N ALA A 134 -22.08 1.33 4.44
CA ALA A 134 -21.98 2.66 5.05
C ALA A 134 -21.58 2.57 6.54
N ARG A 135 -22.24 1.66 7.28
CA ARG A 135 -21.92 1.36 8.69
C ARG A 135 -20.47 0.92 8.84
N LEU A 136 -20.01 0.06 7.94
CA LEU A 136 -18.63 -0.42 7.99
C LEU A 136 -17.62 0.68 7.65
N LEU A 137 -17.95 1.58 6.72
CA LEU A 137 -17.15 2.76 6.40
C LEU A 137 -17.13 3.80 7.53
N HIS A 138 -17.96 3.66 8.57
CA HIS A 138 -18.13 4.66 9.62
C HIS A 138 -18.50 6.03 9.03
N THR A 139 -19.37 6.04 8.03
CA THR A 139 -19.88 7.25 7.37
C THR A 139 -21.39 7.33 7.50
N ASP A 140 -21.90 8.56 7.55
CA ASP A 140 -23.31 8.81 7.30
C ASP A 140 -23.58 8.66 5.79
N ASP A 141 -24.75 8.13 5.41
CA ASP A 141 -25.16 7.98 4.00
C ASP A 141 -25.61 9.34 3.42
N ASP A 142 -24.69 10.30 3.41
CA ASP A 142 -24.91 11.68 2.98
C ASP A 142 -24.68 11.88 1.47
N GLY A 143 -24.26 10.82 0.77
CA GLY A 143 -23.92 10.84 -0.66
C GLY A 143 -22.61 11.57 -1.00
N GLN A 144 -21.86 12.08 -0.02
CA GLN A 144 -20.66 12.89 -0.26
C GLN A 144 -19.36 12.10 -0.19
N ILE A 145 -19.39 10.87 0.32
CA ILE A 145 -18.17 10.08 0.53
C ILE A 145 -17.34 9.90 -0.75
N VAL A 146 -17.97 9.70 -1.91
CA VAL A 146 -17.26 9.56 -3.19
C VAL A 146 -16.52 10.85 -3.52
N ALA A 147 -17.18 12.01 -3.41
CA ALA A 147 -16.57 13.31 -3.66
C ALA A 147 -15.42 13.64 -2.68
N ARG A 148 -15.54 13.23 -1.40
CA ARG A 148 -14.47 13.37 -0.40
C ARG A 148 -13.25 12.54 -0.78
N PHE A 149 -13.46 11.26 -1.13
CA PHE A 149 -12.39 10.37 -1.56
C PHE A 149 -11.77 10.81 -2.87
N ASP A 150 -12.56 11.31 -3.82
CA ASP A 150 -12.11 11.87 -5.09
C ASP A 150 -11.15 13.05 -4.84
N SER A 151 -11.59 14.05 -4.07
CA SER A 151 -10.77 15.21 -3.71
C SER A 151 -9.49 14.84 -2.94
N HIS A 152 -9.58 13.87 -2.03
CA HIS A 152 -8.44 13.36 -1.28
C HIS A 152 -7.45 12.64 -2.20
N ALA A 153 -7.96 11.82 -3.13
CA ALA A 153 -7.17 11.08 -4.11
C ALA A 153 -6.44 12.02 -5.07
N SER A 154 -7.11 13.06 -5.60
CA SER A 154 -6.46 14.05 -6.46
C SER A 154 -5.26 14.69 -5.76
N ARG A 155 -5.38 15.06 -4.48
CA ARG A 155 -4.26 15.62 -3.70
C ARG A 155 -3.16 14.58 -3.44
N LEU A 156 -3.54 13.35 -3.08
CA LEU A 156 -2.63 12.26 -2.77
C LEU A 156 -1.86 11.74 -4.00
N PHE A 157 -2.46 11.69 -5.19
CA PHE A 157 -1.86 11.09 -6.38
C PHE A 157 -1.29 12.09 -7.38
N CYS A 158 -1.88 13.28 -7.56
CA CYS A 158 -1.32 14.32 -8.45
C CYS A 158 0.06 14.80 -7.98
N ARG A 159 0.40 14.59 -6.69
CA ARG A 159 1.70 14.98 -6.13
C ARG A 159 2.70 13.82 -5.98
N ASP A 160 2.26 12.56 -6.06
CA ASP A 160 3.06 11.44 -5.55
C ASP A 160 3.30 10.25 -6.50
N PHE A 161 2.38 9.89 -7.41
CA PHE A 161 2.46 8.59 -8.10
C PHE A 161 2.48 8.65 -9.63
N HIS A 162 2.00 9.74 -10.24
CA HIS A 162 1.89 9.86 -11.70
C HIS A 162 3.15 10.39 -12.40
N LYS A 163 4.25 10.63 -11.67
CA LYS A 163 5.51 11.00 -12.34
C LYS A 163 6.13 9.74 -12.96
N PRO A 164 6.39 9.70 -14.29
CA PRO A 164 7.17 8.63 -14.88
C PRO A 164 8.48 8.53 -14.13
N ARG A 165 8.94 7.29 -13.88
CA ARG A 165 10.17 6.93 -13.12
C ARG A 165 11.34 7.89 -13.38
N HIS A 166 11.35 9.04 -12.72
CA HIS A 166 12.53 9.85 -12.59
C HIS A 166 13.37 9.11 -11.55
N THR A 167 14.50 8.62 -12.00
CA THR A 167 15.49 7.78 -11.31
C THR A 167 16.11 8.38 -10.04
N HIS A 168 15.48 9.41 -9.45
CA HIS A 168 16.04 10.24 -8.39
C HIS A 168 15.30 10.15 -7.03
N SER A 169 14.05 9.70 -6.93
CA SER A 169 13.29 9.77 -5.67
C SER A 169 13.51 8.60 -4.68
N GLY A 170 14.06 7.46 -5.12
CA GLY A 170 14.26 6.28 -4.26
C GLY A 170 12.96 5.63 -3.75
N LEU A 171 11.79 6.13 -4.16
CA LEU A 171 10.47 5.59 -3.88
C LEU A 171 10.17 4.42 -4.83
N ASN A 172 9.78 3.28 -4.27
CA ASN A 172 9.35 2.10 -5.02
C ASN A 172 7.96 1.70 -4.55
N VAL A 173 6.95 2.32 -5.15
CA VAL A 173 5.55 1.97 -4.92
C VAL A 173 4.96 1.37 -6.18
N THR A 174 4.19 0.31 -6.01
CA THR A 174 3.35 -0.26 -7.06
C THR A 174 1.96 -0.41 -6.48
N SER A 175 1.00 0.24 -7.10
CA SER A 175 -0.37 0.29 -6.63
C SER A 175 -1.33 0.08 -7.78
N TYR A 176 -2.45 -0.58 -7.51
CA TYR A 176 -3.46 -0.88 -8.51
C TYR A 176 -4.76 -1.27 -7.81
N ALA A 177 -5.91 -0.80 -8.33
CA ALA A 177 -7.22 -1.30 -7.97
C ALA A 177 -8.01 -1.62 -9.24
N GLY A 178 -8.70 -2.76 -9.25
CA GLY A 178 -9.45 -3.23 -10.41
C GLY A 178 -10.79 -3.83 -10.02
N LEU A 179 -11.82 -3.46 -10.77
CA LEU A 179 -13.13 -4.13 -10.78
C LEU A 179 -13.22 -4.92 -12.08
N TYR A 180 -13.28 -6.24 -11.94
CA TYR A 180 -13.40 -7.19 -13.03
C TYR A 180 -14.84 -7.66 -13.06
N HIS A 181 -15.51 -7.53 -14.19
CA HIS A 181 -16.89 -7.97 -14.34
C HIS A 181 -17.06 -8.83 -15.57
N ASP A 182 -18.02 -9.74 -15.52
CA ASP A 182 -18.39 -10.57 -16.65
C ASP A 182 -18.90 -9.71 -17.83
N ALA A 183 -18.72 -10.20 -19.06
CA ALA A 183 -19.19 -9.55 -20.29
C ALA A 183 -20.71 -9.33 -20.31
N ARG A 184 -21.49 -10.13 -19.56
CA ARG A 184 -22.94 -9.94 -19.40
C ARG A 184 -23.30 -8.69 -18.59
N VAL A 185 -22.36 -8.14 -17.82
CA VAL A 185 -22.58 -6.98 -16.95
C VAL A 185 -22.22 -5.69 -17.69
N ASN A 186 -23.23 -4.85 -17.97
CA ASN A 186 -23.02 -3.52 -18.54
C ASN A 186 -22.99 -2.45 -17.45
N LEU A 187 -21.79 -2.04 -17.05
CA LEU A 187 -21.59 -1.00 -16.03
C LEU A 187 -22.06 0.38 -16.51
N SER A 188 -22.88 1.04 -15.70
CA SER A 188 -23.40 2.39 -15.97
C SER A 188 -22.29 3.46 -15.98
N ALA A 189 -22.47 4.54 -16.74
CA ALA A 189 -21.53 5.67 -16.73
C ALA A 189 -21.58 6.40 -15.38
N GLU A 190 -22.78 6.52 -14.81
CA GLU A 190 -23.06 7.11 -13.51
C GLU A 190 -22.35 6.38 -12.36
N PHE A 191 -22.04 5.09 -12.53
CA PHE A 191 -21.20 4.34 -11.61
C PHE A 191 -19.71 4.62 -11.83
N LYS A 192 -19.23 4.58 -13.07
CA LYS A 192 -17.80 4.64 -13.39
C LYS A 192 -17.21 6.04 -13.24
N GLU A 193 -17.88 7.07 -13.73
CA GLU A 193 -17.35 8.43 -13.83
C GLU A 193 -16.97 9.02 -12.46
N PRO A 194 -17.80 8.93 -11.40
CA PRO A 194 -17.44 9.48 -10.09
C PRO A 194 -16.26 8.79 -9.40
N LEU A 195 -15.84 7.62 -9.89
CA LEU A 195 -14.75 6.84 -9.32
C LEU A 195 -13.40 7.09 -10.03
N SER A 196 -13.36 7.98 -11.03
CA SER A 196 -12.19 8.14 -11.91
C SER A 196 -10.91 8.53 -11.16
N ASN A 197 -10.99 9.43 -10.16
CA ASN A 197 -9.80 9.84 -9.41
C ASN A 197 -9.38 8.84 -8.32
N LEU A 198 -10.19 7.81 -8.04
CA LEU A 198 -9.82 6.73 -7.13
C LEU A 198 -8.86 5.71 -7.77
N ASP A 199 -8.54 5.88 -9.05
CA ASP A 199 -7.64 5.02 -9.83
C ASP A 199 -8.10 3.55 -9.82
N ILE A 200 -9.40 3.35 -10.00
CA ILE A 200 -10.02 2.02 -10.12
C ILE A 200 -10.22 1.72 -11.59
N HIS A 201 -9.59 0.66 -12.06
CA HIS A 201 -9.69 0.22 -13.44
C HIS A 201 -10.82 -0.80 -13.62
N PHE A 202 -11.66 -0.59 -14.64
CA PHE A 202 -12.75 -1.50 -14.98
C PHE A 202 -12.31 -2.44 -16.09
N HIS A 203 -12.48 -3.75 -15.88
CA HIS A 203 -12.05 -4.78 -16.81
C HIS A 203 -13.18 -5.77 -17.09
N VAL A 204 -13.44 -6.00 -18.37
CA VAL A 204 -14.32 -7.09 -18.82
C VAL A 204 -13.57 -8.41 -18.74
N GLN A 205 -14.23 -9.45 -18.25
CA GLN A 205 -13.79 -10.84 -18.22
C GLN A 205 -14.89 -11.74 -18.78
N ASP A 206 -14.52 -12.96 -19.14
CA ASP A 206 -15.43 -13.96 -19.65
C ASP A 206 -15.56 -15.10 -18.63
N PHE A 207 -16.17 -14.78 -17.50
CA PHE A 207 -16.36 -15.75 -16.42
C PHE A 207 -17.45 -16.77 -16.80
N ALA A 208 -18.44 -16.35 -17.59
CA ALA A 208 -19.54 -17.18 -18.05
C ALA A 208 -19.12 -18.31 -18.99
N GLU A 209 -18.11 -18.09 -19.84
CA GLU A 209 -17.66 -19.12 -20.80
C GLU A 209 -16.30 -19.72 -20.42
N SER A 210 -15.40 -18.91 -19.85
CA SER A 210 -13.99 -19.29 -19.63
C SER A 210 -13.45 -18.89 -18.24
N PRO A 211 -14.11 -19.31 -17.12
CA PRO A 211 -13.75 -18.85 -15.77
C PRO A 211 -12.31 -19.19 -15.36
N GLU A 212 -11.81 -20.38 -15.75
CA GLU A 212 -10.45 -20.79 -15.40
C GLU A 212 -9.38 -19.96 -16.13
N GLN A 213 -9.64 -19.56 -17.39
CA GLN A 213 -8.73 -18.69 -18.14
C GLN A 213 -8.70 -17.27 -17.54
N SER A 214 -9.86 -16.75 -17.15
CA SER A 214 -9.96 -15.49 -16.42
C SER A 214 -9.26 -15.55 -15.07
N ARG A 215 -9.40 -16.67 -14.33
CA ARG A 215 -8.69 -16.91 -13.07
C ARG A 215 -7.18 -16.84 -13.25
N LEU A 216 -6.63 -17.60 -14.20
CA LEU A 216 -5.18 -17.65 -14.47
C LEU A 216 -4.63 -16.29 -14.92
N THR A 217 -5.38 -15.58 -15.76
CA THR A 217 -4.99 -14.25 -16.25
C THR A 217 -4.95 -13.24 -15.12
N LEU A 218 -6.00 -13.19 -14.28
CA LEU A 218 -6.07 -12.28 -13.15
C LEU A 218 -5.02 -12.62 -12.08
N ASP A 219 -4.86 -13.91 -11.75
CA ASP A 219 -3.85 -14.38 -10.79
C ASP A 219 -2.43 -13.97 -11.22
N GLY A 220 -2.07 -14.28 -12.47
CA GLY A 220 -0.78 -13.94 -13.06
C GLY A 220 -0.52 -12.43 -13.06
N PHE A 221 -1.55 -11.63 -13.40
CA PHE A 221 -1.46 -10.17 -13.41
C PHE A 221 -1.21 -9.60 -12.00
N LEU A 222 -2.00 -10.00 -10.99
CA LEU A 222 -1.82 -9.52 -9.62
C LEU A 222 -0.47 -9.96 -9.03
N ARG A 223 -0.02 -11.19 -9.31
CA ARG A 223 1.31 -11.66 -8.89
C ARG A 223 2.43 -10.88 -9.56
N ALA A 224 2.31 -10.55 -10.84
CA ALA A 224 3.28 -9.73 -11.55
C ALA A 224 3.41 -8.33 -10.94
N LEU A 225 2.28 -7.68 -10.59
CA LEU A 225 2.27 -6.37 -9.91
C LEU A 225 3.01 -6.41 -8.57
N THR A 226 2.98 -7.54 -7.88
CA THR A 226 3.70 -7.72 -6.61
C THR A 226 5.19 -8.04 -6.78
N GLY A 227 5.69 -8.08 -8.02
CA GLY A 227 7.02 -8.57 -8.34
C GLY A 227 7.20 -10.04 -7.95
N PHE A 228 6.13 -10.84 -8.12
CA PHE A 228 6.05 -12.26 -7.78
C PHE A 228 6.40 -12.56 -6.32
N CYS A 229 5.91 -11.73 -5.39
CA CYS A 229 6.11 -11.96 -3.95
C CYS A 229 5.31 -13.15 -3.41
N PHE A 230 4.28 -13.60 -4.13
CA PHE A 230 3.38 -14.67 -3.75
C PHE A 230 3.66 -15.93 -4.58
N GLU A 231 4.02 -17.01 -3.89
CA GLU A 231 4.37 -18.31 -4.48
C GLU A 231 3.12 -19.13 -4.79
N ARG A 232 2.11 -19.02 -3.91
CA ARG A 232 0.79 -19.63 -4.11
C ARG A 232 -0.09 -18.71 -4.96
N ASP A 233 -1.08 -19.32 -5.60
CA ASP A 233 -2.13 -18.61 -6.31
C ASP A 233 -2.93 -17.76 -5.31
N ILE A 234 -3.27 -16.55 -5.75
CA ILE A 234 -4.16 -15.59 -5.09
C ILE A 234 -5.60 -16.08 -5.13
N PHE A 235 -5.97 -16.73 -6.24
CA PHE A 235 -7.27 -17.35 -6.48
C PHE A 235 -7.10 -18.87 -6.55
N SER A 236 -7.71 -19.60 -5.60
CA SER A 236 -7.74 -21.06 -5.65
C SER A 236 -8.48 -21.57 -6.89
N GLY A 237 -8.18 -22.80 -7.33
CA GLY A 237 -8.75 -23.37 -8.57
C GLY A 237 -10.29 -23.45 -8.59
N ASP A 238 -10.93 -23.38 -7.43
CA ASP A 238 -12.38 -23.39 -7.23
C ASP A 238 -12.97 -22.00 -6.89
N SER A 239 -12.16 -20.93 -6.90
CA SER A 239 -12.61 -19.58 -6.51
C SER A 239 -13.30 -18.78 -7.60
N MET A 240 -13.30 -19.27 -8.85
CA MET A 240 -14.03 -18.70 -9.97
C MET A 240 -14.73 -19.81 -10.75
N ASP A 241 -15.99 -19.59 -11.06
CA ASP A 241 -16.90 -20.53 -11.72
C ASP A 241 -17.84 -19.79 -12.70
N LEU A 242 -18.77 -20.52 -13.31
CA LEU A 242 -19.73 -19.94 -14.29
C LEU A 242 -20.70 -18.92 -13.67
N ASP A 243 -20.83 -18.95 -12.33
CA ASP A 243 -21.65 -18.04 -11.53
C ASP A 243 -20.88 -16.81 -11.06
N THR A 244 -19.61 -16.70 -11.44
CA THR A 244 -18.76 -15.54 -11.14
C THR A 244 -19.17 -14.36 -12.02
N VAL A 245 -19.42 -13.21 -11.39
CA VAL A 245 -19.98 -12.02 -12.08
C VAL A 245 -19.15 -10.76 -11.85
N VAL A 246 -18.71 -10.51 -10.61
CA VAL A 246 -17.89 -9.33 -10.28
C VAL A 246 -16.83 -9.71 -9.26
N ILE A 247 -15.59 -9.31 -9.53
CA ILE A 247 -14.44 -9.46 -8.64
C ILE A 247 -13.81 -8.09 -8.42
N LEU A 248 -13.51 -7.76 -7.17
CA LEU A 248 -12.74 -6.57 -6.81
C LEU A 248 -11.35 -6.98 -6.33
N ALA A 249 -10.30 -6.42 -6.89
CA ALA A 249 -8.94 -6.72 -6.46
C ALA A 249 -8.10 -5.47 -6.34
N SER A 250 -7.26 -5.38 -5.31
CA SER A 250 -6.25 -4.32 -5.19
C SER A 250 -4.89 -4.84 -4.78
N VAL A 251 -3.86 -4.12 -5.20
CA VAL A 251 -2.45 -4.38 -4.87
C VAL A 251 -1.85 -3.08 -4.34
N PHE A 252 -1.15 -3.16 -3.21
CA PHE A 252 -0.32 -2.08 -2.72
C PHE A 252 1.03 -2.60 -2.24
N CYS A 253 2.07 -2.35 -3.02
CA CYS A 253 3.45 -2.66 -2.70
C CYS A 253 4.18 -1.37 -2.35
N PHE A 254 4.75 -1.29 -1.16
CA PHE A 254 5.53 -0.14 -0.71
C PHE A 254 6.94 -0.55 -0.28
N GLY A 255 7.92 0.15 -0.83
CA GLY A 255 9.27 0.20 -0.31
C GLY A 255 9.91 1.54 -0.67
N SER A 256 10.65 2.13 0.26
CA SER A 256 11.34 3.39 -0.02
C SER A 256 12.69 3.43 0.67
N ARG A 257 13.56 4.33 0.22
CA ARG A 257 14.88 4.59 0.81
C ARG A 257 14.74 5.46 2.06
N TRP A 258 15.56 5.24 3.08
CA TRP A 258 15.55 6.09 4.28
C TRP A 258 16.08 7.49 4.01
N PHE A 259 15.52 8.49 4.69
CA PHE A 259 16.12 9.82 4.83
C PHE A 259 17.19 9.80 5.91
N VAL A 260 18.22 8.96 5.72
CA VAL A 260 19.38 8.86 6.64
C VAL A 260 20.66 8.82 5.81
N ALA A 261 21.59 9.71 6.14
CA ALA A 261 22.90 9.78 5.51
C ALA A 261 23.73 8.52 5.79
N GLY A 262 24.37 7.97 4.75
CA GLY A 262 25.18 6.76 4.89
C GLY A 262 24.39 5.45 4.96
N GLY A 263 23.05 5.53 4.94
CA GLY A 263 22.15 4.37 4.94
C GLY A 263 22.09 3.62 6.26
N ALA A 264 21.34 2.51 6.26
CA ALA A 264 21.24 1.63 7.40
C ALA A 264 22.52 0.81 7.57
N GLN A 265 23.01 0.70 8.80
CA GLN A 265 24.09 -0.23 9.14
C GLN A 265 23.52 -1.63 9.34
N HIS A 266 24.18 -2.63 8.78
CA HIS A 266 23.78 -4.03 8.90
C HIS A 266 24.44 -4.68 10.11
N SER A 267 23.68 -5.45 10.87
CA SER A 267 24.19 -6.26 11.98
C SER A 267 23.30 -7.50 12.16
N THR A 268 23.60 -8.27 13.20
CA THR A 268 22.74 -9.33 13.73
C THR A 268 22.27 -8.90 15.11
N GLY A 269 21.01 -9.23 15.43
CA GLY A 269 20.44 -8.99 16.75
C GLY A 269 19.44 -10.08 17.10
N LYS A 270 18.93 -10.03 18.32
CA LYS A 270 17.89 -10.96 18.79
C LYS A 270 16.50 -10.38 18.52
N PHE A 271 15.57 -11.23 18.11
CA PHE A 271 14.15 -10.87 18.04
C PHE A 271 13.34 -11.89 18.83
N GLY A 272 12.70 -11.41 19.89
CA GLY A 272 11.95 -12.21 20.84
C GLY A 272 10.54 -12.57 20.37
N PRO A 273 9.93 -13.59 20.99
CA PRO A 273 8.56 -14.00 20.73
C PRO A 273 7.54 -13.00 21.27
N GLU A 274 6.27 -13.15 20.87
CA GLU A 274 5.16 -12.24 21.23
C GLU A 274 4.75 -12.32 22.71
N TYR A 275 4.88 -13.49 23.33
CA TYR A 275 4.45 -13.73 24.70
C TYR A 275 5.65 -13.96 25.62
N ALA A 276 5.65 -13.29 26.76
CA ALA A 276 6.61 -13.54 27.84
C ALA A 276 6.38 -14.95 28.41
N GLY A 277 7.41 -15.81 28.38
CA GLY A 277 7.35 -17.19 28.85
C GLY A 277 7.76 -18.26 27.82
N ASP A 278 7.99 -17.88 26.56
CA ASP A 278 8.69 -18.77 25.62
C ASP A 278 10.21 -18.64 25.86
N ASP A 279 10.74 -19.54 26.71
CA ASP A 279 12.15 -19.60 27.13
C ASP A 279 13.13 -19.95 26.01
N ARG A 280 12.66 -20.09 24.76
CA ARG A 280 13.52 -20.35 23.60
C ARG A 280 14.51 -19.22 23.28
N GLY A 281 14.38 -18.08 23.96
CA GLY A 281 15.19 -16.89 23.67
C GLY A 281 14.85 -16.31 22.30
N GLY A 282 15.31 -15.09 22.03
CA GLY A 282 15.12 -14.50 20.70
C GLY A 282 15.89 -15.26 19.62
N GLU A 283 15.32 -15.31 18.41
CA GLU A 283 16.02 -15.81 17.23
C GLU A 283 17.06 -14.79 16.79
N ASP A 284 18.19 -15.25 16.24
CA ASP A 284 19.17 -14.37 15.61
C ASP A 284 18.64 -13.92 14.25
N VAL A 285 18.48 -12.61 14.08
CA VAL A 285 17.89 -12.03 12.88
C VAL A 285 18.80 -10.96 12.28
N PRO A 286 18.79 -10.80 10.94
CA PRO A 286 19.40 -9.65 10.31
C PRO A 286 18.72 -8.36 10.75
N THR A 287 19.49 -7.42 11.30
CA THR A 287 18.99 -6.12 11.75
C THR A 287 19.54 -4.96 10.91
N LEU A 288 18.84 -3.83 11.01
CA LEU A 288 19.19 -2.54 10.45
C LEU A 288 19.31 -1.52 11.59
N SER A 289 20.40 -0.77 11.63
CA SER A 289 20.57 0.36 12.55
C SER A 289 20.59 1.68 11.80
N LEU A 290 19.70 2.59 12.21
CA LEU A 290 19.52 3.93 11.66
C LEU A 290 19.83 4.95 12.75
N THR A 291 20.72 5.90 12.47
CA THR A 291 20.98 7.01 13.39
C THR A 291 20.60 8.31 12.73
N GLY A 292 19.73 9.09 13.37
CA GLY A 292 19.20 10.33 12.82
C GLY A 292 18.58 11.21 13.89
N ILE A 293 18.11 12.38 13.45
CA ILE A 293 17.21 13.21 14.26
C ILE A 293 15.79 12.75 13.96
N PHE A 294 15.17 12.05 14.90
CA PHE A 294 13.84 11.46 14.71
C PHE A 294 12.85 12.03 15.72
N ARG A 295 11.57 12.08 15.31
CA ARG A 295 10.49 12.32 16.27
C ARG A 295 10.21 11.05 17.04
N HIS A 296 9.99 11.19 18.34
CA HIS A 296 9.63 10.06 19.19
C HIS A 296 8.79 10.49 20.38
N ALA A 297 8.08 9.54 20.98
CA ALA A 297 7.27 9.75 22.17
C ALA A 297 7.29 8.50 23.05
N ARG A 298 7.45 8.69 24.36
CA ARG A 298 7.34 7.60 25.35
C ARG A 298 5.94 7.59 25.92
N PHE A 299 5.40 6.39 26.07
CA PHE A 299 4.10 6.15 26.68
C PHE A 299 4.30 5.21 27.87
N HIS A 300 3.64 5.51 28.98
CA HIS A 300 3.82 4.84 30.26
C HIS A 300 2.55 4.10 30.67
N LYS A 301 2.62 3.41 31.82
CA LYS A 301 1.44 2.77 32.41
C LYS A 301 0.33 3.81 32.65
N GLY A 302 -0.86 3.57 32.10
CA GLY A 302 -2.00 4.49 32.14
C GLY A 302 -2.24 5.27 30.84
N ASP A 303 -1.25 5.32 29.95
CA ASP A 303 -1.50 5.69 28.55
C ASP A 303 -2.25 4.56 27.81
N PRO A 304 -2.81 4.81 26.62
CA PRO A 304 -3.42 3.77 25.78
C PRO A 304 -2.49 2.60 25.45
N PHE A 305 -1.18 2.78 25.65
CA PHE A 305 -0.14 1.80 25.41
C PHE A 305 1.09 2.14 26.25
N SER A 306 1.86 1.15 26.70
CA SER A 306 3.17 1.36 27.34
C SER A 306 4.28 0.98 26.36
N GLY A 307 5.13 1.94 26.00
CA GLY A 307 6.18 1.73 25.02
C GLY A 307 6.76 3.02 24.44
N ILE A 308 7.34 2.91 23.25
CA ILE A 308 7.89 4.05 22.51
C ILE A 308 7.36 4.05 21.09
N VAL A 309 6.95 5.24 20.62
CA VAL A 309 6.60 5.48 19.22
C VAL A 309 7.73 6.29 18.59
N VAL A 310 8.20 5.87 17.42
CA VAL A 310 9.28 6.55 16.68
C VAL A 310 8.90 6.71 15.22
N ASP A 311 9.21 7.89 14.67
CA ASP A 311 8.90 8.28 13.29
C ASP A 311 10.18 8.37 12.45
N LEU A 312 10.27 7.51 11.44
CA LEU A 312 11.42 7.33 10.56
C LEU A 312 11.10 7.85 9.15
N PRO A 313 11.55 9.07 8.79
CA PRO A 313 11.27 9.64 7.48
C PRO A 313 11.96 8.87 6.35
N TYR A 314 11.26 8.73 5.23
CA TYR A 314 11.82 8.24 3.97
C TYR A 314 12.42 9.38 3.15
N GLN A 315 13.22 9.03 2.14
CA GLN A 315 13.92 9.96 1.27
C GLN A 315 12.98 11.04 0.69
N ASP A 316 11.75 10.64 0.38
CA ASP A 316 10.64 11.58 0.25
C ASP A 316 10.10 11.92 1.65
N PRO A 317 10.35 13.15 2.17
CA PRO A 317 9.98 13.53 3.53
C PRO A 317 8.46 13.62 3.73
N ARG A 318 7.67 13.56 2.65
CA ARG A 318 6.21 13.43 2.73
C ARG A 318 5.78 12.04 3.19
N ARG A 319 6.71 11.10 3.32
CA ARG A 319 6.46 9.72 3.75
C ARG A 319 7.32 9.36 4.96
N SER A 320 6.75 8.60 5.88
CA SER A 320 7.50 8.06 7.01
C SER A 320 6.97 6.72 7.50
N LEU A 321 7.86 5.94 8.12
CA LEU A 321 7.49 4.75 8.87
C LEU A 321 7.39 5.13 10.34
N VAL A 322 6.21 4.96 10.93
CA VAL A 322 6.02 5.10 12.37
C VAL A 322 5.92 3.71 12.99
N MET A 323 6.73 3.45 14.02
CA MET A 323 6.77 2.16 14.72
C MET A 323 6.28 2.35 16.15
N PHE A 324 5.37 1.48 16.59
CA PHE A 324 4.84 1.41 17.94
C PHE A 324 5.47 0.21 18.64
N VAL A 325 6.49 0.46 19.45
CA VAL A 325 7.34 -0.57 20.05
C VAL A 325 6.96 -0.78 21.51
N PRO A 326 6.44 -1.96 21.90
CA PRO A 326 6.03 -2.21 23.28
C PRO A 326 7.19 -2.07 24.25
N ALA A 327 6.89 -1.58 25.46
CA ALA A 327 7.84 -1.60 26.57
C ALA A 327 8.20 -3.06 26.91
N PRO A 328 9.35 -3.31 27.58
CA PRO A 328 9.76 -4.67 27.87
C PRO A 328 8.81 -5.50 28.74
N ASN A 329 7.98 -4.83 29.52
CA ASN A 329 6.95 -5.39 30.39
C ASN A 329 5.54 -5.28 29.77
N SER A 330 5.43 -5.04 28.48
CA SER A 330 4.19 -4.85 27.70
C SER A 330 4.25 -5.75 26.45
N SER A 331 3.13 -5.88 25.74
CA SER A 331 3.04 -6.68 24.52
C SER A 331 2.32 -5.96 23.39
N LEU A 332 2.50 -6.46 22.16
CA LEU A 332 1.70 -6.02 21.02
C LEU A 332 0.21 -6.27 21.27
N VAL A 333 -0.15 -7.41 21.88
CA VAL A 333 -1.54 -7.74 22.23
C VAL A 333 -2.19 -6.69 23.15
N GLU A 334 -1.44 -6.12 24.10
CA GLU A 334 -1.95 -5.04 24.95
C GLU A 334 -2.23 -3.76 24.15
N LEU A 335 -1.35 -3.39 23.22
CA LEU A 335 -1.61 -2.29 22.28
C LEU A 335 -2.88 -2.57 21.45
N GLU A 336 -3.03 -3.79 20.93
CA GLU A 336 -4.14 -4.20 20.08
C GLU A 336 -5.50 -4.13 20.78
N LYS A 337 -5.55 -4.40 22.09
CA LYS A 337 -6.75 -4.27 22.91
C LYS A 337 -7.22 -2.82 23.08
N ALA A 338 -6.28 -1.88 23.16
CA ALA A 338 -6.56 -0.45 23.29
C ALA A 338 -6.60 0.30 21.95
N LEU A 339 -6.43 -0.43 20.85
CA LEU A 339 -6.24 0.13 19.52
C LEU A 339 -7.55 0.70 18.99
N THR A 340 -7.62 2.01 18.82
CA THR A 340 -8.73 2.73 18.16
C THR A 340 -8.15 3.80 17.23
N ALA A 341 -8.96 4.35 16.32
CA ALA A 341 -8.53 5.49 15.51
C ALA A 341 -8.06 6.65 16.40
N ALA A 342 -8.80 6.97 17.47
CA ALA A 342 -8.44 7.98 18.45
C ALA A 342 -7.11 7.69 19.16
N THR A 343 -6.87 6.43 19.55
CA THR A 343 -5.60 6.00 20.17
C THR A 343 -4.43 6.24 19.22
N ILE A 344 -4.55 5.83 17.95
CA ILE A 344 -3.48 6.02 16.95
C ILE A 344 -3.24 7.51 16.70
N LEU A 345 -4.29 8.30 16.47
CA LEU A 345 -4.16 9.74 16.25
C LEU A 345 -3.55 10.46 17.46
N THR A 346 -3.93 10.07 18.68
CA THR A 346 -3.34 10.60 19.92
C THR A 346 -1.85 10.28 19.99
N CYS A 347 -1.45 9.05 19.68
CA CYS A 347 -0.05 8.65 19.67
C CYS A 347 0.76 9.42 18.61
N LEU A 348 0.19 9.61 17.42
CA LEU A 348 0.82 10.38 16.33
C LEU A 348 0.90 11.89 16.65
N GLY A 349 -0.10 12.44 17.33
CA GLY A 349 -0.12 13.83 17.80
C GLY A 349 0.91 14.12 18.88
N ARG A 350 1.19 13.13 19.75
CA ARG A 350 2.18 13.22 20.84
C ARG A 350 3.63 13.00 20.42
N LEU A 351 3.95 12.91 19.13
CA LEU A 351 5.32 12.86 18.61
C LEU A 351 6.05 14.21 18.77
N GLU A 352 6.21 14.62 20.02
CA GLU A 352 6.65 15.95 20.47
C GLU A 352 8.17 16.07 20.57
N HIS A 353 8.86 14.99 20.96
CA HIS A 353 10.30 15.03 21.15
C HIS A 353 11.05 14.84 19.85
N ARG A 354 12.16 15.55 19.73
CA ARG A 354 13.12 15.41 18.64
C ARG A 354 14.50 15.32 19.24
N GLY A 355 15.20 14.26 18.89
CA GLY A 355 16.50 14.00 19.46
C GLY A 355 17.36 13.18 18.52
N LEU A 356 18.64 13.10 18.87
CA LEU A 356 19.55 12.16 18.26
C LEU A 356 19.17 10.76 18.73
N VAL A 357 18.68 9.93 17.80
CA VAL A 357 18.19 8.58 18.08
C VAL A 357 18.91 7.57 17.20
N THR A 358 19.34 6.44 17.78
CA THR A 358 19.68 5.23 17.04
C THR A 358 18.53 4.23 17.18
N VAL A 359 17.91 3.85 16.06
CA VAL A 359 16.92 2.78 15.99
C VAL A 359 17.54 1.53 15.39
N THR A 360 17.49 0.42 16.12
CA THR A 360 17.89 -0.91 15.63
C THR A 360 16.64 -1.77 15.48
N MET A 361 16.37 -2.29 14.28
CA MET A 361 15.15 -3.05 13.97
C MET A 361 15.45 -4.24 13.04
N PRO A 362 14.62 -5.30 13.02
CA PRO A 362 14.77 -6.38 12.06
C PRO A 362 14.65 -5.89 10.62
N LYS A 363 15.26 -6.60 9.68
CA LYS A 363 14.93 -6.43 8.26
C LYS A 363 13.51 -6.92 8.02
N MET A 364 12.59 -5.99 7.74
CA MET A 364 11.19 -6.32 7.54
C MET A 364 10.85 -6.49 6.07
N LYS A 365 10.27 -7.65 5.74
CA LYS A 365 9.44 -7.84 4.55
C LYS A 365 8.15 -8.49 5.03
N VAL A 366 7.02 -7.82 4.84
CA VAL A 366 5.69 -8.33 5.20
C VAL A 366 4.87 -8.41 3.93
N LYS A 367 4.10 -9.49 3.76
CA LYS A 367 3.20 -9.68 2.64
C LYS A 367 1.91 -10.35 3.12
N CYS A 368 0.77 -9.86 2.67
CA CYS A 368 -0.53 -10.45 2.95
C CYS A 368 -1.38 -10.49 1.67
N VAL A 369 -2.13 -11.59 1.53
CA VAL A 369 -3.31 -11.66 0.65
C VAL A 369 -4.51 -11.69 1.57
N THR A 370 -5.36 -10.68 1.49
CA THR A 370 -6.55 -10.56 2.32
C THR A 370 -7.76 -10.91 1.49
N ASP A 371 -8.48 -11.96 1.88
CA ASP A 371 -9.79 -12.27 1.34
C ASP A 371 -10.85 -11.44 2.04
N LEU A 372 -11.26 -10.33 1.42
CA LEU A 372 -12.19 -9.41 2.04
C LEU A 372 -13.57 -10.04 2.22
N LYS A 373 -14.03 -10.95 1.35
CA LYS A 373 -15.32 -11.64 1.54
C LYS A 373 -15.36 -12.34 2.91
N ARG A 374 -14.29 -13.06 3.26
CA ARG A 374 -14.14 -13.76 4.55
C ARG A 374 -14.21 -12.84 5.77
N TYR A 375 -13.69 -11.62 5.67
CA TYR A 375 -13.64 -10.69 6.80
C TYR A 375 -14.84 -9.75 6.86
N LEU A 376 -15.33 -9.27 5.72
CA LEU A 376 -16.41 -8.29 5.63
C LEU A 376 -17.77 -8.90 6.02
N GLN A 377 -18.03 -10.16 5.71
CA GLN A 377 -19.28 -10.83 6.10
C GLN A 377 -19.44 -10.88 7.63
N PRO A 378 -18.48 -11.37 8.44
CA PRO A 378 -18.53 -11.27 9.91
C PRO A 378 -18.51 -9.84 10.47
N MET A 379 -18.19 -8.84 9.65
CA MET A 379 -18.23 -7.41 10.00
C MET A 379 -19.57 -6.75 9.63
N GLY A 380 -20.53 -7.51 9.09
CA GLY A 380 -21.89 -7.04 8.84
C GLY A 380 -22.19 -6.69 7.38
N VAL A 381 -21.25 -6.89 6.45
CA VAL A 381 -21.48 -6.74 5.00
C VAL A 381 -21.72 -8.12 4.40
N THR A 382 -22.95 -8.61 4.56
CA THR A 382 -23.36 -9.95 4.11
C THR A 382 -23.95 -9.92 2.72
N ASP A 383 -24.81 -8.94 2.45
CA ASP A 383 -25.67 -8.95 1.26
C ASP A 383 -24.85 -8.80 -0.01
N ALA A 384 -23.82 -7.96 0.02
CA ALA A 384 -22.91 -7.69 -1.09
C ALA A 384 -22.29 -8.95 -1.73
N PHE A 385 -22.21 -10.07 -1.01
CA PHE A 385 -21.57 -11.30 -1.47
C PHE A 385 -22.55 -12.44 -1.78
N ASN A 386 -23.85 -12.18 -1.68
CA ASN A 386 -24.94 -13.15 -1.78
C ASN A 386 -25.99 -12.69 -2.81
N ASP A 387 -27.02 -13.50 -3.07
CA ASP A 387 -28.08 -13.17 -4.03
C ASP A 387 -29.02 -12.04 -3.59
N THR A 388 -28.93 -11.63 -2.32
CA THR A 388 -29.64 -10.46 -1.78
C THR A 388 -28.91 -9.15 -2.05
N ALA A 389 -27.75 -9.18 -2.71
CA ALA A 389 -26.99 -8.00 -3.07
C ALA A 389 -27.84 -7.03 -3.91
N ASP A 390 -27.87 -5.77 -3.48
CA ASP A 390 -28.41 -4.68 -4.27
C ASP A 390 -27.27 -3.81 -4.79
N PHE A 391 -26.86 -4.08 -6.03
CA PHE A 391 -25.91 -3.28 -6.80
C PHE A 391 -26.58 -2.55 -7.98
N VAL A 392 -27.82 -2.09 -7.80
CA VAL A 392 -28.61 -1.43 -8.86
C VAL A 392 -27.93 -0.21 -9.48
N ASN A 393 -27.08 0.49 -8.72
CA ASN A 393 -26.35 1.66 -9.21
C ASN A 393 -25.15 1.27 -10.08
N MET A 394 -24.58 0.06 -9.89
CA MET A 394 -23.49 -0.48 -10.72
C MET A 394 -24.00 -0.93 -12.09
N ALA A 395 -25.00 -1.80 -12.10
CA ALA A 395 -25.71 -2.25 -13.30
C ALA A 395 -27.09 -2.78 -12.92
N ARG A 396 -28.09 -2.52 -13.78
CA ARG A 396 -29.49 -2.94 -13.55
C ARG A 396 -29.70 -4.37 -14.02
N ILE A 397 -29.07 -5.33 -13.34
CA ILE A 397 -29.18 -6.77 -13.59
C ILE A 397 -29.57 -7.48 -12.30
N VAL A 398 -30.54 -8.39 -12.36
CA VAL A 398 -30.96 -9.21 -11.22
C VAL A 398 -29.86 -10.20 -10.86
N GLY A 399 -29.56 -10.33 -9.56
CA GLY A 399 -28.55 -11.26 -9.05
C GLY A 399 -27.11 -10.78 -9.19
N LEU A 400 -26.89 -9.50 -9.51
CA LEU A 400 -25.55 -8.92 -9.50
C LEU A 400 -25.02 -8.86 -8.06
N ARG A 401 -23.88 -9.52 -7.81
CA ARG A 401 -23.22 -9.61 -6.51
C ARG A 401 -21.70 -9.57 -6.66
N LEU A 402 -20.97 -9.38 -5.56
CA LEU A 402 -19.53 -9.61 -5.55
C LEU A 402 -19.24 -11.09 -5.34
N SER A 403 -18.61 -11.72 -6.34
CA SER A 403 -18.16 -13.10 -6.25
C SER A 403 -16.93 -13.22 -5.36
N ALA A 404 -15.97 -12.29 -5.51
CA ALA A 404 -14.75 -12.24 -4.71
C ALA A 404 -14.24 -10.81 -4.49
N ALA A 405 -13.53 -10.60 -3.38
CA ALA A 405 -12.82 -9.35 -3.12
C ALA A 405 -11.45 -9.64 -2.48
N LYS A 406 -10.35 -9.26 -3.14
CA LYS A 406 -8.98 -9.54 -2.69
C LYS A 406 -8.16 -8.27 -2.51
N HIS A 407 -7.44 -8.14 -1.40
CA HIS A 407 -6.48 -7.07 -1.18
C HIS A 407 -5.08 -7.62 -0.91
N LEU A 408 -4.12 -7.28 -1.75
CA LEU A 408 -2.73 -7.72 -1.64
C LEU A 408 -1.89 -6.54 -1.16
N ALA A 409 -1.12 -6.76 -0.10
CA ALA A 409 -0.19 -5.76 0.41
C ALA A 409 1.21 -6.36 0.56
N VAL A 410 2.23 -5.61 0.13
CA VAL A 410 3.64 -5.97 0.33
C VAL A 410 4.38 -4.77 0.88
N PHE A 411 4.92 -4.90 2.08
CA PHE A 411 5.77 -3.90 2.69
C PHE A 411 7.21 -4.37 2.77
N ARG A 412 8.14 -3.50 2.38
CA ARG A 412 9.58 -3.70 2.56
C ARG A 412 10.14 -2.48 3.27
N ALA A 413 10.67 -2.69 4.47
CA ALA A 413 11.45 -1.65 5.13
C ALA A 413 12.65 -1.28 4.25
N GLY A 414 12.92 0.03 4.13
CA GLY A 414 14.03 0.53 3.33
C GLY A 414 15.37 -0.07 3.78
N HIS A 415 16.34 -0.20 2.87
CA HIS A 415 17.69 -0.66 3.23
C HIS A 415 18.83 0.17 2.63
N LYS A 416 18.55 1.00 1.62
CA LYS A 416 19.56 1.86 0.97
C LYS A 416 19.22 3.31 1.25
N GLY A 417 20.11 4.04 1.91
CA GLY A 417 20.09 5.50 1.92
C GLY A 417 20.93 6.06 0.75
N PRO A 418 20.84 7.35 0.44
CA PRO A 418 21.79 7.98 -0.48
C PRO A 418 23.22 7.81 0.08
N LYS A 419 24.15 7.40 -0.79
CA LYS A 419 25.59 7.30 -0.49
C LYS A 419 26.26 8.67 -0.29
N VAL A 420 25.54 9.75 -0.54
CA VAL A 420 26.03 11.14 -0.57
C VAL A 420 25.66 11.83 0.76
N PRO A 421 26.47 12.77 1.27
CA PRO A 421 26.11 13.54 2.45
C PRO A 421 24.77 14.27 2.24
N SER A 422 23.74 13.91 3.01
CA SER A 422 22.50 14.67 3.07
C SER A 422 22.65 15.85 4.04
N ALA A 423 21.80 16.87 3.93
CA ALA A 423 21.74 17.95 4.93
C ALA A 423 21.61 17.38 6.36
N GLN A 424 20.89 16.27 6.52
CA GLN A 424 20.73 15.54 7.78
C GLN A 424 22.06 14.97 8.33
N ALA A 425 23.03 14.58 7.49
CA ALA A 425 24.35 14.12 7.94
C ALA A 425 25.04 15.19 8.81
N LYS A 426 25.00 16.43 8.33
CA LYS A 426 25.58 17.60 9.02
C LYS A 426 24.82 17.90 10.32
N PHE A 427 23.49 17.78 10.32
CA PHE A 427 22.69 17.94 11.53
C PHE A 427 23.01 16.88 12.59
N VAL A 428 23.17 15.61 12.18
CA VAL A 428 23.55 14.50 13.08
C VAL A 428 24.94 14.70 13.65
N GLU A 429 25.93 15.04 12.80
CA GLU A 429 27.30 15.31 13.23
C GLU A 429 27.35 16.48 14.22
N LYS A 430 26.69 17.60 13.90
CA LYS A 430 26.59 18.76 14.79
C LYS A 430 25.91 18.42 16.10
N ALA A 431 24.82 17.66 16.09
CA ALA A 431 24.12 17.24 17.30
C ALA A 431 24.96 16.30 18.17
N ARG A 432 25.74 15.40 17.55
CA ARG A 432 26.64 14.48 18.24
C ARG A 432 27.80 15.23 18.91
N SER A 433 28.38 16.19 18.20
CA SER A 433 29.45 17.05 18.72
C SER A 433 28.96 17.97 19.84
N ALA A 434 27.80 18.61 19.67
CA ALA A 434 27.23 19.52 20.67
C ALA A 434 26.80 18.83 21.97
N SER A 435 26.36 17.56 21.91
CA SER A 435 25.95 16.79 23.08
C SER A 435 27.07 15.98 23.75
N GLY A 436 28.29 15.98 23.18
CA GLY A 436 29.37 15.09 23.60
C GLY A 436 28.96 13.61 23.56
N GLY A 437 27.99 13.24 22.72
CA GLY A 437 27.41 11.90 22.65
C GLY A 437 26.50 11.48 23.81
N LYS A 438 26.27 12.31 24.83
CA LYS A 438 25.49 11.95 26.04
C LYS A 438 23.98 11.88 25.83
N ASN A 439 23.45 12.54 24.79
CA ASN A 439 22.00 12.61 24.53
C ASN A 439 21.54 11.65 23.41
N LEU A 440 22.28 10.57 23.17
CA LEU A 440 21.90 9.56 22.19
C LEU A 440 20.85 8.60 22.80
N LEU A 441 19.61 8.69 22.34
CA LEU A 441 18.58 7.71 22.67
C LEU A 441 18.75 6.46 21.79
N LYS A 442 18.76 5.28 22.40
CA LYS A 442 18.76 4.00 21.68
C LYS A 442 17.39 3.35 21.77
N ILE A 443 16.84 2.94 20.63
CA ILE A 443 15.59 2.21 20.50
C ILE A 443 15.90 0.88 19.82
N THR A 444 15.70 -0.22 20.52
CA THR A 444 15.85 -1.57 19.96
C THR A 444 14.45 -2.15 19.75
N VAL A 445 14.16 -2.55 18.52
CA VAL A 445 12.93 -3.22 18.12
C VAL A 445 13.21 -4.70 18.02
N ASP A 446 13.24 -5.36 19.17
CA ASP A 446 13.63 -6.76 19.37
C ASP A 446 12.45 -7.65 19.81
N ARG A 447 11.22 -7.20 19.57
CA ARG A 447 9.99 -7.88 19.97
C ARG A 447 8.84 -7.46 19.05
N PRO A 448 7.70 -8.17 19.06
CA PRO A 448 6.59 -7.82 18.18
C PRO A 448 6.09 -6.40 18.35
N PHE A 449 5.80 -5.76 17.22
CA PHE A 449 5.46 -4.35 17.17
C PHE A 449 4.47 -4.07 16.04
N MET A 450 3.76 -2.95 16.17
CA MET A 450 2.88 -2.42 15.15
C MET A 450 3.60 -1.31 14.38
N PHE A 451 3.25 -1.12 13.12
CA PHE A 451 3.77 -0.02 12.31
C PHE A 451 2.69 0.56 11.41
N VAL A 452 2.88 1.83 11.05
CA VAL A 452 2.12 2.50 9.99
C VAL A 452 3.07 3.22 9.04
N VAL A 453 2.73 3.25 7.76
CA VAL A 453 3.39 4.14 6.79
C VAL A 453 2.46 5.30 6.53
N LEU A 454 2.95 6.51 6.76
CA LEU A 454 2.18 7.74 6.61
C LEU A 454 2.51 8.42 5.29
N ALA A 455 1.50 9.01 4.66
CA ALA A 455 1.62 10.08 3.69
C ALA A 455 1.25 11.42 4.33
N ARG A 456 1.89 12.48 3.87
CA ARG A 456 1.66 13.86 4.26
C ARG A 456 1.17 14.64 3.05
N ASP A 457 0.18 15.51 3.28
CA ASP A 457 -0.40 16.41 2.28
C ASP A 457 -1.05 15.66 1.08
N PRO A 458 -2.20 14.99 1.31
CA PRO A 458 -2.97 14.96 2.56
C PRO A 458 -2.50 13.87 3.52
N ASP A 459 -2.74 14.08 4.83
CA ASP A 459 -2.40 13.10 5.86
C ASP A 459 -3.21 11.81 5.68
N THR A 460 -2.52 10.71 5.38
CA THR A 460 -3.12 9.41 5.05
C THR A 460 -2.30 8.27 5.61
N VAL A 461 -2.95 7.21 6.11
CA VAL A 461 -2.26 5.96 6.42
C VAL A 461 -2.20 5.09 5.16
N LEU A 462 -1.01 4.97 4.58
CA LEU A 462 -0.78 4.15 3.38
C LEU A 462 -0.68 2.67 3.69
N LEU A 463 -0.07 2.33 4.82
CA LEU A 463 0.03 0.96 5.32
C LEU A 463 -0.22 0.92 6.81
N LEU A 464 -0.83 -0.17 7.23
CA LEU A 464 -1.09 -0.55 8.61
C LEU A 464 -0.67 -2.01 8.76
N GLY A 465 0.12 -2.34 9.78
CA GLY A 465 0.54 -3.71 9.98
C GLY A 465 1.25 -3.97 11.31
N SER A 466 1.63 -5.23 11.48
CA SER A 466 2.46 -5.69 12.58
C SER A 466 3.45 -6.74 12.14
N PHE A 467 4.52 -6.82 12.94
CA PHE A 467 5.63 -7.72 12.71
C PHE A 467 5.85 -8.53 13.98
N THR A 468 5.66 -9.84 13.88
CA THR A 468 5.67 -10.82 14.97
C THR A 468 6.75 -11.88 14.82
N HIS A 469 7.21 -12.16 13.60
CA HIS A 469 8.26 -13.13 13.29
C HIS A 469 8.93 -12.83 11.94
N ILE A 470 10.12 -13.41 11.70
CA ILE A 470 10.84 -13.31 10.43
C ILE A 470 10.29 -14.33 9.43
N ILE A 471 10.19 -13.95 8.15
CA ILE A 471 9.76 -14.80 7.02
C ILE A 471 10.96 -15.19 6.17
#